data_AF-A0A936A847-F1
#
_entry.id   AF-A0A936A847-F1
#
_cell.length_a   1.000
_cell.length_b   1.000
_cell.length_c   1.000
_cell.angle_alpha   90.00
_cell.angle_beta   90.00
_cell.angle_gamma   90.00
#
_symmetry.space_group_name_H-M   'P 1'
#
loop_
_entity.id
_entity.type
_entity.pdbx_description
1 polymer ?
#
loop_
_entity_poly.entity_id
_entity_poly.type
_entity_poly.pdbx_seq_one_letter_code
_entity_poly.pdbx_strand_id
1 'polypeptide(L)' 'MALRKYEVFTGMNQETLEKDLTGALNQLHSLKLEHKVKGLQNPKQILFLRREIAMMKTELTKRSTVQA' A
#
# COMPACT_ATOMS: atom_id res chain seq x y z
N MET A 1 -11.86 -6.05 6.06
CA MET A 1 -10.40 -6.12 5.86
C MET A 1 -9.78 -5.08 6.75
N ALA A 2 -8.92 -5.49 7.68
CA ALA A 2 -8.28 -4.57 8.63
C ALA A 2 -7.08 -3.89 7.96
N LEU A 3 -6.91 -2.59 8.21
CA LEU A 3 -5.72 -1.84 7.80
C LEU A 3 -4.49 -2.44 8.48
N ARG A 4 -3.45 -2.81 7.72
CA ARG A 4 -2.17 -3.23 8.31
C ARG A 4 -1.60 -2.09 9.15
N LYS A 5 -1.12 -2.40 10.36
CA LYS A 5 -0.47 -1.42 11.23
C LYS A 5 0.90 -1.04 10.66
N TYR A 6 1.34 0.18 10.92
CA TYR A 6 2.62 0.70 10.46
C TYR A 6 3.83 -0.13 10.91
N GLU A 7 3.76 -0.70 12.12
CA GLU A 7 4.79 -1.56 12.73
C GLU A 7 5.19 -2.75 11.84
N VAL A 8 4.28 -3.22 11.00
CA VAL A 8 4.54 -4.33 10.07
C VAL A 8 5.56 -3.90 9.01
N PHE A 9 5.46 -2.67 8.50
CA PHE A 9 6.35 -2.17 7.45
C PHE A 9 7.74 -1.84 7.99
N THR A 10 7.85 -1.45 9.26
CA THR A 10 9.15 -1.20 9.90
C THR A 10 9.98 -2.47 10.08
N GLY A 11 9.34 -3.63 10.21
CA GLY A 11 10.02 -4.93 10.34
C GLY A 11 10.41 -5.59 9.02
N MET A 12 10.01 -5.04 7.88
CA MET A 12 10.26 -5.63 6.55
C MET A 12 11.60 -5.17 5.95
N ASN A 13 12.24 -6.03 5.17
CA ASN A 13 13.41 -5.67 4.37
C ASN A 13 13.03 -4.69 3.25
N GLN A 14 14.01 -3.91 2.77
CA GLN A 14 13.76 -2.86 1.77
C GLN A 14 13.24 -3.44 0.45
N GLU A 15 13.90 -4.50 -0.06
CA GLU A 15 13.47 -5.18 -1.28
C GLU A 15 12.06 -5.78 -1.16
N THR A 16 11.72 -6.32 0.02
CA THR A 16 10.38 -6.87 0.26
C THR A 16 9.33 -5.78 0.30
N LEU A 17 9.66 -4.62 0.87
CA LEU A 17 8.77 -3.47 0.94
C LEU A 17 8.51 -2.86 -0.44
N GLU A 18 9.52 -2.81 -1.31
CA GLU A 18 9.39 -2.35 -2.70
C GLU A 18 8.55 -3.31 -3.56
N LYS A 19 8.73 -4.62 -3.39
CA LYS A 19 7.91 -5.64 -4.04
C LYS A 19 6.44 -5.53 -3.60
N ASP A 20 6.20 -5.43 -2.30
CA ASP A 20 4.85 -5.27 -1.74
C ASP A 20 4.20 -3.95 -2.19
N LEU A 21 4.96 -2.85 -2.25
CA LEU A 21 4.47 -1.58 -2.78
C LEU A 21 4.00 -1.71 -4.23
N THR A 22 4.78 -2.40 -5.06
CA THR A 22 4.44 -2.62 -6.47
C THR A 22 3.18 -3.46 -6.61
N GLY A 23 3.07 -4.54 -5.82
CA GLY A 23 1.87 -5.37 -5.77
C GLY A 23 0.63 -4.58 -5.33
N ALA A 24 0.75 -3.76 -4.28
CA ALA A 24 -0.34 -2.93 -3.77
C ALA A 24 -0.79 -1.87 -4.78
N LEU A 25 0.14 -1.28 -5.56
CA LEU A 25 -0.18 -0.33 -6.62
C LEU A 25 -0.98 -0.99 -7.75
N ASN A 26 -0.59 -2.19 -8.17
CA ASN A 26 -1.31 -2.96 -9.18
C ASN A 26 -2.71 -3.33 -8.70
N GLN A 27 -2.83 -3.80 -7.45
CA GLN A 27 -4.11 -4.11 -6.83
C GLN A 27 -5.01 -2.86 -6.74
N LEU A 28 -4.44 -1.70 -6.40
CA LEU A 28 -5.18 -0.44 -6.37
C LEU A 28 -5.71 -0.06 -7.75
N HIS A 29 -4.93 -0.31 -8.80
CA HIS A 29 -5.36 -0.05 -10.17
C HIS A 29 -6.53 -0.95 -10.56
N SER A 30 -6.43 -2.27 -10.33
CA SER A 30 -7.50 -3.22 -10.60
C SER A 30 -8.78 -2.89 -9.84
N LEU A 31 -8.68 -2.60 -8.54
CA LEU A 31 -9.85 -2.24 -7.71
C LEU A 31 -10.54 -0.96 -8.19
N LYS A 32 -9.79 0.03 -8.68
CA LYS A 32 -10.37 1.25 -9.26
C LYS A 32 -11.12 0.96 -10.55
N LEU A 33 -10.58 0.09 -11.41
CA LEU A 33 -11.24 -0.32 -12.64
C LEU A 33 -12.52 -1.11 -12.34
N GLU A 34 -12.43 -2.10 -11.46
CA GLU A 34 -13.60 -2.89 -11.03
C GLU A 34 -14.69 -2.01 -10.39
N HIS A 35 -14.31 -1.07 -9.51
CA HIS A 35 -15.25 -0.12 -8.91
C HIS A 35 -15.96 0.71 -9.97
N LYS A 36 -15.24 1.14 -11.01
CA LYS A 36 -15.81 1.95 -12.09
C LYS A 36 -16.75 1.15 -12.99
N VAL A 37 -16.46 -0.13 -13.24
CA VAL A 37 -17.22 -0.96 -14.18
C VAL A 37 -18.45 -1.58 -13.52
N LYS A 38 -18.33 -2.16 -12.33
CA LYS A 38 -19.39 -2.96 -11.68
C LYS A 38 -19.85 -2.40 -10.34
N GLY A 39 -19.11 -1.44 -9.78
CA GLY A 39 -19.24 -1.05 -8.38
C GLY A 39 -18.65 -2.12 -7.47
N LEU A 40 -17.89 -1.69 -6.45
CA LEU A 40 -17.42 -2.64 -5.43
C LEU A 40 -18.46 -2.79 -4.33
N GLN A 41 -18.59 -4.01 -3.83
CA GLN A 41 -19.30 -4.36 -2.59
C GLN A 41 -18.86 -3.47 -1.41
N ASN A 42 -17.56 -3.16 -1.32
CA ASN A 42 -17.03 -2.27 -0.30
C ASN A 42 -15.98 -1.29 -0.87
N PRO A 43 -16.39 -0.05 -1.21
CA PRO A 43 -15.49 0.98 -1.72
C PRO A 43 -14.40 1.40 -0.73
N LYS A 44 -14.59 1.19 0.58
CA LYS A 44 -13.59 1.56 1.61
C LYS A 44 -12.30 0.75 1.47
N GLN A 45 -12.31 -0.38 0.76
CA GLN A 45 -11.11 -1.14 0.47
C GLN A 45 -10.08 -0.31 -0.31
N ILE A 46 -10.54 0.53 -1.26
CA ILE A 46 -9.68 1.44 -2.01
C ILE A 46 -9.02 2.45 -1.06
N LEU A 47 -9.78 2.97 -0.09
CA LEU A 47 -9.25 3.90 0.92
C LEU A 47 -8.18 3.23 1.79
N PHE A 48 -8.43 2.01 2.27
CA PHE A 48 -7.47 1.28 3.10
C PHE A 48 -6.18 0.98 2.33
N LEU A 49 -6.29 0.48 1.11
CA LEU A 49 -5.13 0.18 0.28
C LEU A 49 -4.31 1.43 -0.06
N ARG A 50 -4.96 2.57 -0.31
CA ARG A 50 -4.25 3.86 -0.49
C ARG A 50 -3.46 4.28 0.76
N ARG A 51 -4.02 4.05 1.96
CA ARG A 51 -3.33 4.34 3.22
C ARG A 51 -2.12 3.42 3.41
N GLU A 52 -2.26 2.14 3.07
CA GLU A 52 -1.13 1.18 3.12
C GLU A 52 0.00 1.58 2.18
N ILE A 53 -0.32 1.97 0.94
CA ILE A 53 0.67 2.49 -0.02
C ILE A 53 1.37 3.74 0.53
N ALA A 54 0.62 4.65 1.15
CA ALA A 54 1.22 5.84 1.75
C ALA A 54 2.19 5.48 2.89
N MET A 55 1.81 4.56 3.77
CA MET A 55 2.67 4.06 4.86
C MET A 55 3.95 3.40 4.34
N MET A 56 3.84 2.55 3.31
CA MET A 56 5.00 1.93 2.66
C MET A 56 5.96 2.96 2.06
N LYS A 57 5.41 3.97 1.37
CA LYS A 57 6.22 5.07 0.81
C LYS A 57 6.91 5.90 1.89
N THR A 58 6.20 6.23 2.98
CA THR A 58 6.77 6.98 4.11
C THR A 58 7.95 6.25 4.71
N GLU A 59 7.82 4.93 4.88
CA GLU A 59 8.90 4.10 5.38
C GLU A 59 10.12 4.16 4.44
N LEU A 60 9.92 3.92 3.13
CA LEU A 60 11.01 3.97 2.14
C LEU A 60 11.71 5.34 2.14
N THR A 61 10.94 6.43 2.21
CA THR A 61 11.51 7.78 2.32
C THR A 61 12.32 7.92 3.61
N LYS A 62 11.81 7.44 4.75
CA LYS A 62 12.53 7.46 6.02
C LYS A 62 13.86 6.71 5.93
N ARG A 63 13.90 5.54 5.28
CA ARG A 63 15.14 4.79 5.04
C ARG A 63 16.12 5.58 4.18
N SER A 64 15.64 6.17 3.08
CA SER A 64 16.49 6.99 2.21
C SER A 64 17.08 8.21 2.92
N THR A 65 16.32 8.85 3.82
CA THR A 65 16.79 10.02 4.57
C THR A 65 17.75 9.67 5.70
N VAL A 66 17.70 8.44 6.22
CA VAL A 66 18.62 7.96 7.27
C VAL A 66 19.95 7.47 6.68
N GLN A 67 19.95 7.03 5.42
CA GLN A 67 21.15 6.60 4.70
C GLN A 67 21.93 7.74 4.03
N ALA A 68 21.41 8.97 4.06
CA ALA A 68 22.05 10.19 3.51
C ALA A 68 22.78 10.98 4.60
#